data_AF-A0A814TZE0-F1
#
_entry.id   AF-A0A814TZE0-F1
#
_cell.length_a   1.000
_cell.length_b   1.000
_cell.length_c   1.000
_cell.angle_alpha   90.00
_cell.angle_beta   90.00
_cell.angle_gamma   90.00
#
_symmetry.space_group_name_H-M   'P 1'
#
loop_
_entity.id
_entity.type
_entity.pdbx_description
1 polymer ?
#
loop_
_entity_poly.entity_id
_entity_poly.type
_entity_poly.pdbx_seq_one_letter_code
_entity_poly.pdbx_strand_id
1 'polypeptide(L)' 'KQILYQYGKITPESSIRNITSVAKTGDLHVALYDLTDTVMYVSNARGTNETGPLEAYQRQFVKIDLKVEFARTNPFLK' A
#
# COMPACT_ATOMS: atom_id res chain seq x y z
N LYS A 1 17.03 -6.88 5.41
CA LYS A 1 16.90 -8.01 6.38
C LYS A 1 15.44 -8.39 6.66
N GLN A 2 14.49 -7.45 6.74
CA GLN A 2 13.08 -7.77 7.05
C GLN A 2 12.42 -8.77 6.09
N ILE A 3 12.66 -8.63 4.78
CA ILE A 3 12.12 -9.57 3.77
C ILE A 3 12.57 -11.02 4.03
N LEU A 4 13.83 -11.24 4.42
CA LEU A 4 14.34 -12.57 4.74
C LEU A 4 13.68 -13.15 6.00
N TYR A 5 13.43 -12.31 7.02
CA TYR A 5 12.73 -12.76 8.24
C TYR A 5 11.25 -13.10 7.99
N GLN A 6 10.64 -12.50 6.98
CA GLN A 6 9.24 -12.76 6.57
C GLN A 6 9.15 -13.79 5.44
N TYR A 7 10.27 -14.39 5.01
CA TYR A 7 10.28 -15.29 3.86
C TYR A 7 9.30 -16.47 4.04
N GLY A 8 8.50 -16.74 3.01
CA GLY A 8 7.44 -17.75 3.04
C GLY A 8 6.19 -17.36 3.84
N LYS A 9 6.15 -16.16 4.43
CA LYS A 9 5.05 -15.64 5.26
C LYS A 9 4.69 -14.19 4.90
N ILE A 10 5.09 -13.72 3.72
CA ILE A 10 4.81 -12.36 3.26
C ILE A 10 3.33 -12.26 2.92
N THR A 11 2.60 -11.58 3.78
CA THR A 11 1.22 -11.09 3.54
C THR A 11 1.21 -9.57 3.38
N PRO A 12 0.12 -8.96 2.91
CA PRO A 12 -0.04 -7.51 2.91
C PRO A 12 0.17 -6.89 4.31
N GLU A 13 -0.39 -7.49 5.37
CA GLU A 13 -0.27 -7.00 6.74
C GLU A 13 1.18 -7.04 7.23
N SER A 14 1.88 -8.15 6.96
CA SER A 14 3.31 -8.27 7.31
C SER A 14 4.17 -7.29 6.51
N SER A 15 3.81 -7.03 5.26
CA SER A 15 4.53 -6.10 4.39
C SER A 15 4.39 -4.68 4.90
N ILE A 16 3.17 -4.26 5.26
CA ILE A 16 2.90 -2.95 5.86
C ILE A 16 3.68 -2.81 7.17
N ARG A 17 3.42 -3.69 8.14
CA ARG A 17 3.89 -3.49 9.53
C ARG A 17 5.35 -3.84 9.74
N ASN A 18 5.82 -4.92 9.13
CA ASN A 18 7.12 -5.52 9.48
C ASN A 18 8.19 -5.26 8.42
N ILE A 19 7.81 -4.88 7.20
CA ILE A 19 8.74 -4.60 6.11
C ILE A 19 8.81 -3.09 5.87
N THR A 20 7.77 -2.47 5.32
CA THR A 20 7.82 -1.07 4.88
C THR A 20 7.96 -0.10 6.04
N SER A 21 7.20 -0.28 7.13
CA SER A 21 7.29 0.60 8.30
C SER A 21 8.61 0.45 9.05
N VAL A 22 9.16 -0.76 9.15
CA VAL A 22 10.43 -1.03 9.86
C VAL A 22 11.63 -0.59 9.03
N ALA A 23 11.62 -0.88 7.74
CA ALA A 23 12.67 -0.44 6.82
C ALA A 23 12.59 1.05 6.50
N LYS A 24 11.49 1.74 6.89
CA LYS A 24 11.21 3.15 6.61
C LYS A 24 11.39 3.45 5.12
N THR A 25 10.69 2.70 4.28
CA THR A 25 10.76 2.82 2.82
C THR A 25 9.41 3.19 2.25
N GLY A 26 9.43 4.06 1.23
CA GLY A 26 8.23 4.66 0.66
C GLY A 26 7.76 5.87 1.46
N ASP A 27 8.62 6.90 1.55
CA ASP A 27 8.28 8.13 2.27
C ASP A 27 7.13 8.89 1.61
N LEU A 28 7.16 8.98 0.27
CA LEU A 28 6.14 9.66 -0.51
C LEU A 28 4.90 8.79 -0.78
N HIS A 29 5.13 7.51 -1.08
CA HIS A 29 4.10 6.60 -1.57
C HIS A 29 4.52 5.16 -1.28
N VAL A 30 3.57 4.36 -0.80
CA VAL A 30 3.71 2.90 -0.69
C VAL A 30 2.54 2.26 -1.40
N ALA A 31 2.83 1.34 -2.32
CA ALA A 31 1.84 0.47 -2.93
C ALA A 31 2.27 -0.99 -2.75
N LEU A 32 1.35 -1.81 -2.24
CA LEU A 32 1.52 -3.25 -2.09
C LEU A 32 0.43 -3.94 -2.90
N TYR A 33 0.85 -4.81 -3.81
CA TYR A 33 -0.06 -5.55 -4.69
C TYR A 33 -0.14 -6.98 -4.22
N ASP A 34 -1.31 -7.38 -3.75
CA ASP A 34 -1.64 -8.79 -3.60
C ASP A 34 -2.20 -9.30 -4.93
N LEU A 35 -1.36 -10.01 -5.68
CA LEU A 35 -1.74 -10.54 -6.98
C LEU A 35 -2.61 -11.81 -6.87
N THR A 36 -2.62 -12.47 -5.71
CA THR A 36 -3.46 -13.66 -5.47
C THR A 36 -4.92 -13.24 -5.38
N ASP A 37 -5.21 -12.26 -4.53
CA ASP A 37 -6.56 -11.75 -4.34
C ASP A 37 -6.90 -10.61 -5.32
N THR A 38 -5.90 -10.09 -6.03
CA THR A 38 -5.99 -8.94 -6.95
C THR A 38 -6.46 -7.68 -6.21
N VAL A 39 -5.76 -7.37 -5.12
CA VAL A 39 -6.02 -6.23 -4.25
C VAL A 39 -4.78 -5.35 -4.18
N MET A 40 -4.98 -4.03 -4.13
CA MET A 40 -3.92 -3.08 -3.84
C MET A 40 -4.12 -2.47 -2.44
N TYR A 41 -3.04 -2.37 -1.69
CA TYR A 41 -2.96 -1.56 -0.47
C TYR A 41 -2.07 -0.36 -0.74
N VAL A 42 -2.58 0.84 -0.52
CA VAL A 42 -1.88 2.09 -0.87
C VAL A 42 -1.89 3.09 0.27
N SER A 43 -0.77 3.79 0.45
CA SER A 43 -0.67 4.98 1.30
C SER A 43 0.15 6.07 0.60
N ASN A 44 -0.14 7.33 0.93
CA ASN A 44 0.58 8.50 0.42
C ASN A 44 1.07 9.33 1.59
N ALA A 45 2.14 10.10 1.39
CA ALA A 45 2.61 11.10 2.33
C ALA A 45 1.51 12.12 2.63
N ARG A 46 1.64 12.74 3.80
CA ARG A 46 0.73 13.79 4.23
C ARG A 46 0.82 15.03 3.34
N GLY A 47 -0.32 15.55 2.92
CA GLY A 47 -0.39 16.86 2.28
C GLY A 47 -0.07 18.01 3.24
N THR A 48 0.29 19.19 2.72
CA THR A 48 0.71 20.34 3.53
C THR A 48 -0.32 20.78 4.59
N ASN A 49 -1.62 20.62 4.29
CA ASN A 49 -2.73 21.06 5.15
C ASN A 49 -3.43 19.90 5.88
N GLU A 50 -2.80 18.72 5.94
CA GLU A 50 -3.33 17.55 6.64
C GLU A 50 -2.62 17.32 7.98
N THR A 51 -3.22 16.53 8.86
CA THR A 51 -2.63 16.11 10.15
C THR A 51 -2.14 14.66 10.11
N GLY A 52 -1.43 14.23 11.16
CA GLY A 52 -0.89 12.88 11.28
C GLY A 52 0.57 12.75 10.81
N PRO A 53 1.08 11.50 10.69
CA PRO A 53 2.45 11.22 10.27
C PRO A 53 2.75 11.76 8.88
N LEU A 54 3.99 12.19 8.64
CA LEU A 54 4.43 12.76 7.37
C LEU A 54 4.59 11.67 6.31
N GLU A 55 5.38 10.64 6.62
CA GLU A 55 5.75 9.61 5.65
C GLU A 55 4.66 8.56 5.43
N ALA A 56 4.52 8.10 4.18
CA ALA A 56 3.48 7.15 3.79
C ALA A 56 3.59 5.80 4.52
N TYR A 57 4.80 5.32 4.82
CA TYR A 57 5.03 4.08 5.56
C TYR A 57 4.51 4.12 7.02
N GLN A 58 4.19 5.30 7.54
CA GLN A 58 3.60 5.49 8.88
C GLN A 58 2.09 5.77 8.84
N ARG A 59 1.52 5.94 7.66
CA ARG A 59 0.12 6.35 7.47
C ARG A 59 -0.78 5.13 7.27
N GLN A 60 -2.08 5.36 7.42
CA GLN A 60 -3.09 4.34 7.18
C GLN A 60 -3.09 3.94 5.70
N PHE A 61 -3.21 2.64 5.44
CA PHE A 61 -3.35 2.11 4.10
C PHE A 61 -4.83 1.99 3.72
N VAL A 62 -5.13 2.35 2.47
CA VAL A 62 -6.43 2.09 1.84
C VAL A 62 -6.32 0.80 1.06
N LYS A 63 -7.32 -0.08 1.22
CA LYS A 63 -7.47 -1.31 0.44
C LYS A 63 -8.37 -1.04 -0.77
N ILE A 64 -7.91 -1.41 -1.95
CA ILE A 64 -8.63 -1.26 -3.22
C ILE A 64 -8.77 -2.64 -3.86
N ASP A 65 -10.01 -3.04 -4.17
CA ASP A 65 -10.29 -4.24 -4.96
C ASP A 65 -10.09 -3.92 -6.44
N LEU A 66 -9.00 -4.41 -7.03
CA LEU A 66 -8.66 -4.10 -8.42
C LEU A 66 -9.55 -4.82 -9.41
N LYS A 67 -10.19 -5.95 -9.04
CA LYS A 67 -11.16 -6.62 -9.91
C LYS A 67 -12.35 -5.71 -10.14
N VAL A 68 -12.80 -5.03 -9.08
CA VAL A 68 -13.86 -4.03 -9.16
C VAL A 68 -13.39 -2.82 -9.97
N GLU A 69 -12.27 -2.20 -9.61
CA GLU A 69 -11.83 -0.95 -10.24
C GLU A 69 -11.52 -1.11 -11.74
N PHE A 70 -10.87 -2.21 -12.15
CA PHE A 70 -10.54 -2.43 -13.56
C PHE A 70 -11.75 -2.86 -14.41
N ALA A 71 -12.82 -3.36 -13.80
CA ALA A 71 -14.06 -3.66 -14.50
C ALA A 71 -14.97 -2.43 -14.69
N ARG A 72 -14.68 -1.30 -14.03
CA ARG A 72 -15.50 -0.08 -14.19
C ARG A 72 -15.36 0.46 -15.62
N THR A 73 -16.50 0.72 -16.26
CA THR A 73 -16.52 1.43 -17.53
C THR A 73 -15.89 2.81 -17.34
N ASN A 74 -14.86 3.11 -18.14
CA ASN A 74 -14.21 4.41 -18.06
C ASN A 74 -15.19 5.48 -18.56
N PRO A 75 -15.65 6.43 -17.71
CA PRO A 75 -16.61 7.44 -18.12
C PRO A 75 -16.03 8.44 -19.15
N PHE A 76 -14.73 8.36 -19.42
CA PHE A 76 -13.99 9.27 -20.31
C PHE A 76 -13.50 8.61 -21.61
N LEU A 77 -13.70 7.31 -21.80
CA LEU A 77 -13.46 6.64 -23.09
C LEU A 77 -14.82 6.32 -23.71
N LYS A 78 -15.23 7.15 -24.69
CA LYS A 78 -16.38 6.89 -25.57
C LYS A 78 -15.97 6.02 -26.73
#